data_AF-A0A1J5K7H9-F1
#
_entry.id   AF-A0A1J5K7H9-F1
#
_cell.length_a   1.000
_cell.length_b   1.000
_cell.length_c   1.000
_cell.angle_alpha   90.00
_cell.angle_beta   90.00
_cell.angle_gamma   90.00
#
_symmetry.space_group_name_H-M   'P 1'
#
loop_
_entity.id
_entity.type
_entity.pdbx_description
1 polymer ?
#
loop_
_entity_poly.entity_id
_entity_poly.type
_entity_poly.pdbx_seq_one_letter_code
_entity_poly.pdbx_strand_id
1 'polypeptide(L)'
;MNYIIVGSLIFISNSLLALNWFLTKGQTELLLLIAGAVSLLLSIFFLTKEALQVKSVYQMLITLKSKVDALSGVSDQISSTSSNLSEGATEQAEGLQQTVSAMDEINATVQRNRDFTEESKSETQQCLTSVTESSKLMNELKVAFSTIKNGNLEFEEFVKNNNQKFDEIKTVISDISEKTQVINDIVFQTKLLAFNASVEAARAGEHGKGFSVVAEEVGNLATMSGTAANEISEMLETGLGTVNKIVDETTTSVEGLVRDATKNIEKGEGQVENSLIAFDEISNRVATVTDKISEISNASNEQSIGVQEISKAINMLEQNNQRSTLVAKQAFEISVSLNEEFNELESEFTSIFNTIYKKGETPKIDLKAFDWNDKFLLKVDKMDEEHKILIGKINKLVVSLNGAQQSEMENNFIDLRDYTVLHFSDEEDFMRSIQYPDFEAHSKIHENMLAQFGTYEKALFEGSLNKKKFVAFLKNWLVSHILGVDMQYADFSRQN
;
A
#
# COMPACT_ATOMS: atom_id res chain seq x y z
N MET A 1 -128.69 3.50 -78.26
CA MET A 1 -128.15 4.59 -77.41
C MET A 1 -127.75 4.15 -76.00
N ASN A 2 -128.36 3.11 -75.41
CA ASN A 2 -128.04 2.65 -74.04
C ASN A 2 -126.71 1.87 -73.86
N TYR A 3 -126.15 1.23 -74.89
CA TYR A 3 -124.94 0.39 -74.71
C TYR A 3 -123.62 1.17 -74.59
N ILE A 4 -123.52 2.37 -75.18
CA ILE A 4 -122.29 3.19 -75.12
C ILE A 4 -122.12 3.79 -73.73
N ILE A 5 -123.22 4.26 -73.12
CA ILE A 5 -123.21 4.88 -71.78
C ILE A 5 -122.76 3.89 -70.71
N VAL A 6 -123.22 2.63 -70.78
CA VAL A 6 -122.85 1.56 -69.84
C VAL A 6 -121.36 1.20 -69.96
N GLY A 7 -120.81 1.13 -71.18
CA GLY A 7 -119.38 0.86 -71.39
C GLY A 7 -118.47 1.96 -70.84
N SER A 8 -118.83 3.23 -71.05
CA SER A 8 -118.08 4.38 -70.48
C SER A 8 -118.16 4.43 -68.95
N LEU A 9 -119.30 4.09 -68.35
CA LEU A 9 -119.44 4.02 -66.89
C LEU A 9 -118.60 2.88 -66.28
N ILE A 10 -118.50 1.73 -66.95
CA ILE A 10 -117.65 0.61 -66.52
C ILE A 10 -116.17 0.98 -66.65
N PHE A 11 -115.77 1.65 -67.73
CA PHE A 11 -114.37 2.09 -67.90
C PHE A 11 -113.98 3.13 -66.85
N ILE A 12 -114.84 4.12 -66.57
CA ILE A 12 -114.62 5.12 -65.52
C ILE A 12 -114.60 4.46 -64.13
N SER A 13 -115.50 3.51 -63.87
CA SER A 13 -115.53 2.70 -62.64
C SER A 13 -114.25 1.92 -62.44
N ASN A 14 -113.80 1.17 -63.45
CA ASN A 14 -112.56 0.40 -63.38
C ASN A 14 -111.33 1.30 -63.28
N SER A 15 -111.35 2.47 -63.92
CA SER A 15 -110.29 3.48 -63.80
C SER A 15 -110.25 4.09 -62.40
N LEU A 16 -111.42 4.39 -61.81
CA LEU A 16 -111.55 4.86 -60.42
C LEU A 16 -111.16 3.78 -59.42
N LEU A 17 -111.48 2.50 -59.68
CA LEU A 17 -111.07 1.36 -58.85
C LEU A 17 -109.56 1.11 -58.94
N ALA A 18 -108.96 1.22 -60.14
CA ALA A 18 -107.52 1.12 -60.34
C ALA A 18 -106.77 2.29 -59.71
N LEU A 19 -107.33 3.51 -59.83
CA LEU A 19 -106.80 4.71 -59.16
C LEU A 19 -106.93 4.57 -57.64
N ASN A 20 -108.06 4.09 -57.13
CA ASN A 20 -108.25 3.84 -55.70
C ASN A 20 -107.32 2.73 -55.20
N TRP A 21 -107.12 1.65 -55.97
CA TRP A 21 -106.17 0.59 -55.64
C TRP A 21 -104.72 1.10 -55.64
N PHE A 22 -104.33 1.95 -56.59
CA PHE A 22 -103.01 2.56 -56.63
C PHE A 22 -102.80 3.56 -55.47
N LEU A 23 -103.80 4.41 -55.21
CA LEU A 23 -103.77 5.41 -54.14
C LEU A 23 -103.81 4.78 -52.74
N THR A 24 -104.49 3.64 -52.55
CA THR A 24 -104.64 3.01 -51.22
C THR A 24 -103.73 1.81 -51.00
N LYS A 25 -103.58 0.90 -51.96
CA LYS A 25 -102.75 -0.30 -51.83
C LYS A 25 -101.34 -0.15 -52.42
N GLY A 26 -101.21 0.45 -53.60
CA GLY A 26 -99.90 0.68 -54.23
C GLY A 26 -98.98 1.57 -53.39
N GLN A 27 -99.53 2.62 -52.77
CA GLN A 27 -98.78 3.45 -51.82
C GLN A 27 -98.39 2.70 -50.54
N THR A 28 -99.25 1.82 -50.01
CA THR A 28 -98.91 1.02 -48.82
C THR A 28 -97.81 -0.02 -49.08
N GLU A 29 -97.81 -0.67 -50.25
CA GLU A 29 -96.76 -1.63 -50.61
C GLU A 29 -95.41 -0.95 -50.84
N LEU A 30 -95.40 0.23 -51.48
CA LEU A 30 -94.19 1.04 -51.66
C LEU A 30 -93.64 1.56 -50.32
N LEU A 31 -94.52 2.02 -49.41
CA LEU A 31 -94.13 2.45 -48.06
C LEU A 31 -93.56 1.29 -47.24
N LEU A 32 -94.10 0.07 -47.35
CA LEU A 32 -93.59 -1.12 -46.69
C LEU A 32 -92.21 -1.53 -47.23
N LEU A 33 -91.98 -1.44 -48.55
CA LEU A 33 -90.66 -1.68 -49.17
C LEU A 33 -89.61 -0.67 -48.70
N ILE A 34 -89.97 0.62 -48.64
CA ILE A 34 -89.08 1.68 -48.13
C ILE A 34 -88.78 1.46 -46.65
N ALA A 35 -89.79 1.16 -45.83
CA ALA A 35 -89.61 0.86 -44.41
C ALA A 35 -88.71 -0.37 -44.19
N GLY A 36 -88.88 -1.42 -45.00
CA GLY A 36 -88.01 -2.61 -44.99
C GLY A 36 -86.57 -2.29 -45.39
N ALA A 37 -86.36 -1.49 -46.44
CA ALA A 37 -85.04 -1.06 -46.88
C ALA A 37 -84.33 -0.17 -45.83
N VAL A 38 -85.07 0.76 -45.19
CA VAL A 38 -84.55 1.59 -44.09
C VAL A 38 -84.20 0.74 -42.88
N SER A 39 -85.06 -0.23 -42.50
CA SER A 39 -84.78 -1.16 -41.40
C SER A 39 -83.55 -2.03 -41.66
N LEU A 40 -83.38 -2.51 -42.91
CA LEU A 40 -82.19 -3.26 -43.31
C LEU A 40 -80.93 -2.39 -43.26
N LEU A 41 -80.98 -1.17 -43.79
CA LEU A 41 -79.85 -0.23 -43.76
C LEU A 41 -79.47 0.16 -42.32
N LEU A 42 -80.46 0.40 -41.46
CA LEU A 42 -80.23 0.64 -40.02
C LEU A 42 -79.61 -0.59 -39.36
N SER A 43 -80.10 -1.80 -39.66
CA SER A 43 -79.53 -3.04 -39.11
C SER A 43 -78.09 -3.25 -39.56
N ILE A 44 -77.77 -3.03 -40.83
CA ILE A 44 -76.40 -3.07 -41.36
C ILE A 44 -75.54 -1.99 -40.72
N PHE A 45 -76.06 -0.77 -40.54
CA PHE A 45 -75.35 0.32 -39.87
C PHE A 45 -75.02 -0.02 -38.41
N PHE A 46 -75.98 -0.56 -37.64
CA PHE A 46 -75.73 -0.97 -36.26
C PHE A 46 -74.74 -2.14 -36.17
N LEU A 47 -74.89 -3.17 -37.02
CA LEU A 47 -73.97 -4.31 -37.07
C LEU A 47 -72.54 -3.89 -37.46
N THR A 48 -72.38 -3.00 -38.45
CA THR A 48 -71.06 -2.49 -38.85
C THR A 48 -70.44 -1.59 -37.80
N LYS A 49 -71.25 -0.75 -37.13
CA LYS A 49 -70.80 0.08 -36.01
C LYS A 49 -70.33 -0.77 -34.82
N GLU A 50 -71.09 -1.80 -34.43
CA GLU A 50 -70.71 -2.74 -33.39
C GLU A 50 -69.42 -3.50 -33.75
N ALA A 51 -69.32 -3.99 -34.99
CA ALA A 51 -68.11 -4.66 -35.48
C ALA A 51 -66.87 -3.74 -35.47
N LEU A 52 -67.01 -2.48 -35.84
CA LEU A 52 -65.93 -1.49 -35.77
C LEU A 52 -65.51 -1.20 -34.31
N GLN A 53 -66.46 -1.11 -33.38
CA GLN A 53 -66.17 -0.93 -31.95
C GLN A 53 -65.43 -2.13 -31.35
N VAL A 54 -65.87 -3.36 -31.67
CA VAL A 54 -65.20 -4.60 -31.25
C VAL A 54 -63.75 -4.64 -31.79
N LYS A 55 -63.55 -4.25 -33.05
CA LYS A 55 -62.20 -4.19 -33.65
C LYS A 55 -61.29 -3.18 -32.95
N SER A 56 -61.81 -2.01 -32.57
CA SER A 56 -61.05 -1.00 -31.83
C SER A 56 -60.65 -1.50 -30.44
N VAL A 57 -61.59 -2.09 -29.69
CA VAL A 57 -61.31 -2.70 -28.38
C VAL A 57 -60.28 -3.82 -28.50
N TYR A 58 -60.37 -4.64 -29.54
CA TYR A 58 -59.38 -5.68 -29.82
C TYR A 58 -57.96 -5.13 -30.02
N GLN A 59 -57.82 -4.08 -30.82
CA GLN A 59 -56.51 -3.44 -31.03
C GLN A 59 -55.94 -2.83 -29.75
N MET A 60 -56.80 -2.24 -28.91
CA MET A 60 -56.40 -1.75 -27.60
C MET A 60 -55.96 -2.88 -26.67
N LEU A 61 -56.72 -3.99 -26.61
CA LEU A 61 -56.37 -5.15 -25.78
C LEU A 61 -55.04 -5.80 -26.20
N ILE A 62 -54.79 -5.95 -27.50
CA ILE A 62 -53.49 -6.47 -27.99
C ILE A 62 -52.36 -5.53 -27.63
N THR A 63 -52.56 -4.23 -27.84
CA THR A 63 -51.53 -3.22 -27.51
C THR A 63 -51.21 -3.28 -26.02
N LEU A 64 -52.24 -3.31 -25.17
CA LEU A 64 -52.11 -3.34 -23.73
C LEU A 64 -51.45 -4.64 -23.25
N LYS A 65 -51.84 -5.81 -23.78
CA LYS A 65 -51.15 -7.08 -23.51
C LYS A 65 -49.67 -7.02 -23.86
N SER A 66 -49.30 -6.44 -24.99
CA SER A 66 -47.88 -6.28 -25.35
C SER A 66 -47.10 -5.37 -24.39
N LYS A 67 -47.78 -4.37 -23.79
CA LYS A 67 -47.17 -3.49 -22.78
C LYS A 67 -47.00 -4.22 -21.44
N VAL A 68 -47.95 -5.05 -21.05
CA VAL A 68 -47.86 -5.91 -19.87
C VAL A 68 -46.74 -6.94 -20.02
N ASP A 69 -46.62 -7.59 -21.17
CA ASP A 69 -45.52 -8.52 -21.47
C ASP A 69 -44.15 -7.81 -21.35
N ALA A 70 -44.05 -6.59 -21.87
CA ALA A 70 -42.82 -5.79 -21.77
C ALA A 70 -42.51 -5.40 -20.32
N LEU A 71 -43.52 -5.01 -19.53
CA LEU A 71 -43.34 -4.64 -18.12
C LEU A 71 -42.98 -5.85 -17.24
N SER A 72 -43.56 -7.03 -17.49
CA SER A 72 -43.17 -8.27 -16.81
C SER A 72 -41.70 -8.61 -17.09
N GLY A 73 -41.24 -8.46 -18.33
CA GLY A 73 -39.82 -8.62 -18.66
C GLY A 73 -38.90 -7.62 -17.94
N VAL A 74 -39.33 -6.36 -17.78
CA VAL A 74 -38.58 -5.37 -16.98
C VAL A 74 -38.57 -5.75 -15.49
N SER A 75 -39.66 -6.30 -14.97
CA SER A 75 -39.74 -6.80 -13.59
C SER A 75 -38.72 -7.91 -13.37
N ASP A 76 -38.71 -8.94 -14.21
CA ASP A 76 -37.72 -10.04 -14.12
C ASP A 76 -36.27 -9.52 -14.12
N GLN A 77 -35.98 -8.47 -14.92
CA GLN A 77 -34.67 -7.83 -14.95
C GLN A 77 -34.36 -7.06 -13.64
N ILE A 78 -35.33 -6.38 -13.03
CA ILE A 78 -35.17 -5.75 -11.71
C ILE A 78 -34.90 -6.80 -10.65
N SER A 79 -35.61 -7.92 -10.65
CA SER A 79 -35.37 -9.05 -9.72
C SER A 79 -33.94 -9.56 -9.83
N SER A 80 -33.47 -9.85 -11.06
CA SER A 80 -32.11 -10.35 -11.30
C SER A 80 -31.05 -9.32 -10.88
N THR A 81 -31.22 -8.05 -11.24
CA THR A 81 -30.28 -6.97 -10.88
C THR A 81 -30.23 -6.77 -9.37
N SER A 82 -31.37 -6.87 -8.69
CA SER A 82 -31.46 -6.77 -7.24
C SER A 82 -30.76 -7.93 -6.53
N SER A 83 -30.88 -9.15 -7.07
CA SER A 83 -30.13 -10.31 -6.56
C SER A 83 -28.62 -10.08 -6.66
N ASN A 84 -28.14 -9.62 -7.83
CA ASN A 84 -26.72 -9.34 -8.05
C ASN A 84 -26.21 -8.21 -7.14
N LEU A 85 -27.02 -7.15 -6.93
CA LEU A 85 -26.67 -6.08 -5.99
C LEU A 85 -26.56 -6.60 -4.54
N SER A 86 -27.45 -7.52 -4.14
CA SER A 86 -27.37 -8.15 -2.81
C SER A 86 -26.14 -9.03 -2.65
N GLU A 87 -25.74 -9.74 -3.71
CA GLU A 87 -24.50 -10.54 -3.73
C GLU A 87 -23.27 -9.65 -3.63
N GLY A 88 -23.17 -8.61 -4.48
CA GLY A 88 -22.06 -7.65 -4.43
C GLY A 88 -21.96 -6.89 -3.10
N ALA A 89 -23.11 -6.58 -2.46
CA ALA A 89 -23.11 -6.01 -1.11
C ALA A 89 -22.59 -6.99 -0.05
N THR A 90 -22.81 -8.30 -0.24
CA THR A 90 -22.26 -9.33 0.65
C THR A 90 -20.76 -9.44 0.49
N GLU A 91 -20.25 -9.47 -0.74
CA GLU A 91 -18.82 -9.47 -1.03
C GLU A 91 -18.13 -8.21 -0.48
N GLN A 92 -18.78 -7.05 -0.62
CA GLN A 92 -18.28 -5.79 -0.05
C GLN A 92 -18.18 -5.83 1.48
N ALA A 93 -19.13 -6.47 2.17
CA ALA A 93 -19.04 -6.66 3.63
C ALA A 93 -17.82 -7.49 4.02
N GLU A 94 -17.51 -8.56 3.26
CA GLU A 94 -16.33 -9.39 3.50
C GLU A 94 -15.03 -8.59 3.33
N GLY A 95 -14.94 -7.79 2.26
CA GLY A 95 -13.80 -6.89 2.03
C GLY A 95 -13.65 -5.81 3.11
N LEU A 96 -14.76 -5.27 3.61
CA LEU A 96 -14.75 -4.32 4.74
C LEU A 96 -14.22 -4.98 6.02
N GLN A 97 -14.62 -6.22 6.33
CA GLN A 97 -14.15 -6.95 7.52
C GLN A 97 -12.64 -7.23 7.47
N GLN A 98 -12.11 -7.55 6.29
CA GLN A 98 -10.66 -7.68 6.08
C GLN A 98 -9.94 -6.34 6.28
N THR A 99 -10.51 -5.26 5.75
CA THR A 99 -9.94 -3.91 5.91
C THR A 99 -9.91 -3.47 7.37
N VAL A 100 -10.95 -3.76 8.15
CA VAL A 100 -10.99 -3.50 9.60
C VAL A 100 -9.86 -4.26 10.31
N SER A 101 -9.68 -5.54 10.00
CA SER A 101 -8.61 -6.36 10.60
C SER A 101 -7.23 -5.79 10.31
N ALA A 102 -6.99 -5.35 9.06
CA ALA A 102 -5.75 -4.69 8.68
C ALA A 102 -5.56 -3.34 9.41
N MET A 103 -6.64 -2.59 9.65
CA MET A 103 -6.59 -1.34 10.41
C MET A 103 -6.23 -1.56 11.88
N ASP A 104 -6.74 -2.61 12.50
CA ASP A 104 -6.37 -2.96 13.88
C ASP A 104 -4.88 -3.32 13.99
N GLU A 105 -4.34 -4.02 12.99
CA GLU A 105 -2.90 -4.33 12.92
C GLU A 105 -2.04 -3.07 12.71
N ILE A 106 -2.48 -2.15 11.84
CA ILE A 106 -1.81 -0.86 11.65
C ILE A 106 -1.85 -0.07 12.96
N ASN A 107 -3.00 -0.01 13.64
CA ASN A 107 -3.12 0.71 14.91
C ASN A 107 -2.19 0.13 15.98
N ALA A 108 -2.11 -1.20 16.09
CA ALA A 108 -1.18 -1.87 17.00
C ALA A 108 0.29 -1.59 16.64
N THR A 109 0.61 -1.45 15.35
CA THR A 109 1.96 -1.11 14.88
C THR A 109 2.31 0.34 15.18
N VAL A 110 1.38 1.27 14.96
CA VAL A 110 1.54 2.68 15.32
C VAL A 110 1.77 2.83 16.82
N GLN A 111 1.01 2.11 17.66
CA GLN A 111 1.21 2.14 19.11
C GLN A 111 2.59 1.61 19.50
N ARG A 112 3.03 0.47 18.94
CA ARG A 112 4.38 -0.07 19.17
C ARG A 112 5.47 0.91 18.75
N ASN A 113 5.30 1.62 17.63
CA ASN A 113 6.25 2.64 17.20
C ASN A 113 6.38 3.77 18.24
N ARG A 114 5.26 4.21 18.83
CA ARG A 114 5.30 5.23 19.90
C ARG A 114 6.06 4.73 21.12
N ASP A 115 5.80 3.50 21.55
CA ASP A 115 6.49 2.90 22.69
C ASP A 115 8.00 2.78 22.42
N PHE A 116 8.38 2.30 21.22
CA PHE A 116 9.80 2.23 20.82
C PHE A 116 10.48 3.60 20.73
N THR A 117 9.77 4.65 20.29
CA THR A 117 10.35 5.99 20.27
C THR A 117 10.64 6.52 21.68
N GLU A 118 9.77 6.23 22.64
CA GLU A 118 9.97 6.67 24.03
C GLU A 118 11.12 5.89 24.69
N GLU A 119 11.19 4.57 24.47
CA GLU A 119 12.30 3.73 24.93
C GLU A 119 13.64 4.20 24.33
N SER A 120 13.69 4.39 23.01
CA SER A 120 14.90 4.85 22.30
C SER A 120 15.35 6.23 22.79
N LYS A 121 14.40 7.11 23.15
CA LYS A 121 14.71 8.42 23.73
C LYS A 121 15.36 8.29 25.10
N SER A 122 14.87 7.36 25.94
CA SER A 122 15.50 7.05 27.23
C SER A 122 16.91 6.50 27.06
N GLU A 123 17.12 5.55 26.14
CA GLU A 123 18.44 4.97 25.88
C GLU A 123 19.45 5.98 25.35
N THR A 124 19.04 6.85 24.42
CA THR A 124 19.91 7.92 23.90
C THR A 124 20.31 8.91 24.99
N GLN A 125 19.40 9.25 25.91
CA GLN A 125 19.70 10.10 27.06
C GLN A 125 20.70 9.45 28.03
N GLN A 126 20.57 8.13 28.27
CA GLN A 126 21.53 7.37 29.07
C GLN A 126 22.91 7.34 28.40
N CYS A 127 22.95 7.10 27.08
CA CYS A 127 24.19 7.12 26.31
C CYS A 127 24.91 8.47 26.42
N LEU A 128 24.18 9.59 26.29
CA LEU A 128 24.75 10.93 26.44
C LEU A 128 25.33 11.16 27.84
N THR A 129 24.66 10.64 28.87
CA THR A 129 25.15 10.69 30.26
C THR A 129 26.47 9.92 30.40
N SER A 130 26.53 8.68 29.91
CA SER A 130 27.75 7.86 29.96
C SER A 130 28.91 8.46 29.17
N VAL A 131 28.64 9.09 28.03
CA VAL A 131 29.67 9.78 27.22
C VAL A 131 30.19 11.02 27.95
N THR A 132 29.32 11.77 28.61
CA THR A 132 29.70 12.92 29.44
C THR A 132 30.59 12.50 30.60
N GLU A 133 30.22 11.43 31.32
CA GLU A 133 31.03 10.86 32.41
C GLU A 133 32.39 10.35 31.89
N SER A 134 32.39 9.65 30.76
CA SER A 134 33.62 9.14 30.14
C SER A 134 34.56 10.29 29.71
N SER A 135 34.01 11.38 29.18
CA SER A 135 34.78 12.58 28.82
C SER A 135 35.37 13.27 30.05
N LYS A 136 34.64 13.28 31.18
CA LYS A 136 35.17 13.78 32.45
C LYS A 136 36.36 12.94 32.93
N LEU A 137 36.24 11.61 32.91
CA LEU A 137 37.32 10.69 33.29
C LEU A 137 38.56 10.86 32.40
N MET A 138 38.39 11.09 31.09
CA MET A 138 39.51 11.36 30.19
C MET A 138 40.21 12.69 30.52
N ASN A 139 39.47 13.73 30.88
CA ASN A 139 40.06 14.99 31.33
C ASN A 139 40.83 14.82 32.65
N GLU A 140 40.31 14.04 33.60
CA GLU A 140 41.03 13.69 34.83
C GLU A 140 42.32 12.92 34.52
N LEU A 141 42.28 11.99 33.55
CA LEU A 141 43.45 11.25 33.09
C LEU A 141 44.49 12.16 32.40
N LYS A 142 44.04 13.18 31.66
CA LYS A 142 44.92 14.22 31.08
C LYS A 142 45.69 14.98 32.18
N VAL A 143 44.99 15.35 33.25
CA VAL A 143 45.61 16.00 34.43
C VAL A 143 46.61 15.06 35.11
N ALA A 144 46.28 13.77 35.23
CA ALA A 144 47.20 12.78 35.80
C ALA A 144 48.49 12.65 34.97
N PHE A 145 48.40 12.60 33.64
CA PHE A 145 49.58 12.60 32.77
C PHE A 145 50.43 13.86 32.93
N SER A 146 49.82 15.05 32.98
CA SER A 146 50.55 16.29 33.26
C SER A 146 51.25 16.26 34.62
N THR A 147 50.62 15.66 35.63
CA THR A 147 51.20 15.52 36.98
C THR A 147 52.41 14.60 36.95
N ILE A 148 52.32 13.45 36.27
CA ILE A 148 53.45 12.51 36.11
C ILE A 148 54.59 13.17 35.34
N LYS A 149 54.29 13.94 34.29
CA LYS A 149 55.28 14.67 33.50
C LYS A 149 56.07 15.65 34.38
N ASN A 150 55.39 16.42 35.21
CA ASN A 150 56.03 17.34 36.15
C ASN A 150 56.86 16.58 37.19
N GLY A 151 56.35 15.46 37.72
CA GLY A 151 57.11 14.61 38.65
C GLY A 151 58.40 14.05 38.04
N ASN A 152 58.41 13.73 36.74
CA ASN A 152 59.63 13.30 36.05
C ASN A 152 60.67 14.44 35.95
N LEU A 153 60.23 15.67 35.70
CA LEU A 153 61.12 16.84 35.65
C LEU A 153 61.72 17.13 37.03
N GLU A 154 60.91 17.06 38.09
CA GLU A 154 61.38 17.20 39.47
C GLU A 154 62.39 16.10 39.84
N PHE A 155 62.14 14.86 39.39
CA PHE A 155 63.06 13.75 39.61
C PHE A 155 64.40 13.93 38.88
N GLU A 156 64.35 14.39 37.62
CA GLU A 156 65.55 14.73 36.84
C GLU A 156 66.39 15.81 37.54
N GLU A 157 65.74 16.86 38.04
CA GLU A 157 66.40 17.93 38.81
C GLU A 157 66.99 17.41 40.13
N PHE A 158 66.28 16.55 40.84
CA PHE A 158 66.78 15.92 42.07
C PHE A 158 68.06 15.11 41.83
N VAL A 159 68.09 14.31 40.76
CA VAL A 159 69.28 13.50 40.41
C VAL A 159 70.44 14.40 40.00
N LYS A 160 70.18 15.45 39.20
CA LYS A 160 71.18 16.44 38.83
C LYS A 160 71.81 17.10 40.05
N ASN A 161 71.01 17.51 41.02
CA ASN A 161 71.49 18.09 42.28
C ASN A 161 72.28 17.07 43.12
N ASN A 162 71.92 15.78 43.12
CA ASN A 162 72.72 14.75 43.78
C ASN A 162 74.07 14.52 43.09
N ASN A 163 74.11 14.51 41.77
CA ASN A 163 75.37 14.36 41.03
C ASN A 163 76.31 15.55 41.27
N GLN A 164 75.78 16.77 41.42
CA GLN A 164 76.57 17.93 41.87
C GLN A 164 77.21 17.71 43.25
N LYS A 165 76.49 17.12 44.20
CA LYS A 165 77.05 16.77 45.52
C LYS A 165 78.13 15.70 45.42
N PHE A 166 78.02 14.75 44.50
CA PHE A 166 79.09 13.79 44.23
C PHE A 166 80.33 14.44 43.62
N ASP A 167 80.17 15.47 42.78
CA ASP A 167 81.29 16.27 42.28
C ASP A 167 81.99 17.05 43.41
N GLU A 168 81.25 17.54 44.41
CA GLU A 168 81.84 18.12 45.62
C GLU A 168 82.65 17.08 46.40
N ILE A 169 82.13 15.86 46.58
CA ILE A 169 82.85 14.75 47.23
C ILE A 169 84.12 14.40 46.44
N LYS A 170 84.05 14.35 45.11
CA LYS A 170 85.19 14.11 44.22
C LYS A 170 86.30 15.14 44.46
N THR A 171 85.92 16.41 44.63
CA THR A 171 86.86 17.49 44.95
C THR A 171 87.53 17.26 46.30
N VAL A 172 86.77 16.91 47.34
CA VAL A 172 87.31 16.60 48.67
C VAL A 172 88.27 15.41 48.64
N ILE A 173 87.94 14.33 47.92
CA ILE A 173 88.82 13.16 47.77
C ILE A 173 90.14 13.56 47.09
N SER A 174 90.07 14.38 46.05
CA SER A 174 91.25 14.90 45.35
C SER A 174 92.14 15.73 46.27
N ASP A 175 91.55 16.62 47.07
CA ASP A 175 92.29 17.45 48.03
C ASP A 175 92.99 16.58 49.09
N ILE A 176 92.31 15.56 49.62
CA ILE A 176 92.92 14.63 50.59
C ILE A 176 94.06 13.86 49.91
N SER A 177 93.89 13.41 48.67
CA SER A 177 94.93 12.69 47.91
C SER A 177 96.19 13.55 47.75
N GLU A 178 96.04 14.83 47.42
CA GLU A 178 97.14 15.80 47.35
C GLU A 178 97.86 15.92 48.71
N LYS A 179 97.12 16.03 49.83
CA LYS A 179 97.73 16.12 51.16
C LYS A 179 98.42 14.83 51.58
N THR A 180 97.86 13.67 51.24
CA THR A 180 98.50 12.37 51.48
C THR A 180 99.81 12.24 50.70
N GLN A 181 99.86 12.75 49.47
CA GLN A 181 101.10 12.79 48.69
C GLN A 181 102.17 13.66 49.39
N VAL A 182 101.80 14.84 49.90
CA VAL A 182 102.71 15.69 50.68
C VAL A 182 103.21 14.97 51.93
N ILE A 183 102.34 14.20 52.63
CA ILE A 183 102.76 13.38 53.78
C ILE A 183 103.78 12.33 53.37
N ASN A 184 103.57 11.65 52.23
CA ASN A 184 104.50 10.66 51.71
C ASN A 184 105.87 11.30 51.37
N ASP A 185 105.87 12.50 50.80
CA ASP A 185 107.08 13.27 50.53
C ASP A 185 107.83 13.62 51.83
N ILE A 186 107.11 14.04 52.88
CA ILE A 186 107.66 14.30 54.23
C ILE A 186 108.24 13.02 54.83
N VAL A 187 107.56 11.88 54.67
CA VAL A 187 108.05 10.58 55.12
C VAL A 187 109.39 10.24 54.46
N PHE A 188 109.49 10.42 53.15
CA PHE A 188 110.73 10.14 52.40
C PHE A 188 111.88 11.03 52.91
N GLN A 189 111.62 12.32 53.12
CA GLN A 189 112.61 13.24 53.71
C GLN A 189 113.01 12.81 55.13
N THR A 190 112.04 12.41 55.96
CA THR A 190 112.28 11.96 57.35
C THR A 190 113.10 10.68 57.38
N LYS A 191 112.82 9.74 56.48
CA LYS A 191 113.59 8.49 56.32
C LYS A 191 115.04 8.77 55.92
N LEU A 192 115.28 9.71 55.00
CA LEU A 192 116.63 10.13 54.62
C LEU A 192 117.37 10.83 55.77
N LEU A 193 116.69 11.71 56.52
CA LEU A 193 117.24 12.37 57.70
C LEU A 193 117.61 11.36 58.79
N ALA A 194 116.72 10.42 59.08
CA ALA A 194 116.93 9.35 60.05
C ALA A 194 118.07 8.42 59.65
N PHE A 195 118.16 8.05 58.37
CA PHE A 195 119.26 7.27 57.84
C PHE A 195 120.61 7.99 57.98
N ASN A 196 120.66 9.27 57.58
CA ASN A 196 121.87 10.08 57.73
C ASN A 196 122.29 10.23 59.19
N ALA A 197 121.33 10.42 60.10
CA ALA A 197 121.59 10.50 61.54
C ALA A 197 122.09 9.17 62.12
N SER A 198 121.54 8.03 61.67
CA SER A 198 121.99 6.69 62.07
C SER A 198 123.44 6.43 61.62
N VAL A 199 123.79 6.81 60.38
CA VAL A 199 125.16 6.72 59.84
C VAL A 199 126.15 7.58 60.64
N GLU A 200 125.81 8.83 60.95
CA GLU A 200 126.69 9.72 61.72
C GLU A 200 126.80 9.29 63.19
N ALA A 201 125.75 8.73 63.77
CA ALA A 201 125.76 8.14 65.11
C ALA A 201 126.65 6.88 65.19
N ALA A 202 126.63 6.02 64.16
CA ALA A 202 127.53 4.88 64.06
C ALA A 202 129.01 5.32 63.94
N ARG A 203 129.26 6.43 63.24
CA ARG A 203 130.58 7.05 63.05
C ARG A 203 131.16 7.67 64.32
N ALA A 204 130.32 8.07 65.27
CA ALA A 204 130.72 8.57 66.60
C ALA A 204 131.08 7.45 67.62
N GLY A 205 130.99 6.18 67.24
CA GLY A 205 131.43 5.04 68.07
C GLY A 205 130.61 4.85 69.35
N GLU A 206 131.28 4.60 70.49
CA GLU A 206 130.61 4.33 71.78
C GLU A 206 129.71 5.49 72.27
N HIS A 207 130.05 6.75 71.93
CA HIS A 207 129.26 7.93 72.33
C HIS A 207 127.99 8.13 71.49
N GLY A 208 127.89 7.49 70.30
CA GLY A 208 126.76 7.62 69.38
C GLY A 208 125.72 6.49 69.46
N LYS A 209 125.98 5.42 70.21
CA LYS A 209 125.09 4.23 70.31
C LYS A 209 123.63 4.58 70.64
N GLY A 210 123.40 5.46 71.62
CA GLY A 210 122.04 5.87 72.00
C GLY A 210 121.31 6.66 70.90
N PHE A 211 122.03 7.52 70.17
CA PHE A 211 121.47 8.28 69.04
C PHE A 211 121.20 7.39 67.82
N SER A 212 122.04 6.38 67.58
CA SER A 212 121.86 5.42 66.48
C SER A 212 120.55 4.66 66.60
N VAL A 213 120.21 4.20 67.82
CA VAL A 213 118.96 3.47 68.08
C VAL A 213 117.74 4.37 67.86
N VAL A 214 117.78 5.61 68.34
CA VAL A 214 116.69 6.57 68.12
C VAL A 214 116.53 6.88 66.63
N ALA A 215 117.63 7.07 65.90
CA ALA A 215 117.60 7.34 64.47
C ALA A 215 117.05 6.15 63.66
N GLU A 216 117.41 4.92 64.01
CA GLU A 216 116.85 3.71 63.41
C GLU A 216 115.34 3.57 63.70
N GLU A 217 114.90 3.85 64.93
CA GLU A 217 113.48 3.85 65.30
C GLU A 217 112.69 4.92 64.55
N VAL A 218 113.24 6.14 64.38
CA VAL A 218 112.63 7.20 63.57
C VAL A 218 112.55 6.80 62.09
N GLY A 219 113.56 6.11 61.56
CA GLY A 219 113.55 5.59 60.19
C GLY A 219 112.53 4.48 59.96
N ASN A 220 112.35 3.61 60.96
CA ASN A 220 111.31 2.59 60.98
C ASN A 220 109.91 3.23 61.05
N LEU A 221 109.72 4.22 61.93
CA LEU A 221 108.48 4.98 62.04
C LEU A 221 108.14 5.70 60.73
N ALA A 222 109.13 6.33 60.09
CA ALA A 222 108.96 6.95 58.78
C ALA A 222 108.53 5.91 57.72
N THR A 223 109.19 4.75 57.66
CA THR A 223 108.80 3.68 56.71
C THR A 223 107.36 3.23 56.95
N MET A 224 106.95 3.03 58.21
CA MET A 224 105.58 2.68 58.55
C MET A 224 104.57 3.77 58.16
N SER A 225 104.88 5.04 58.39
CA SER A 225 104.05 6.18 57.95
C SER A 225 103.93 6.26 56.43
N GLY A 226 104.99 5.92 55.68
CA GLY A 226 104.98 5.90 54.22
C GLY A 226 104.10 4.79 53.66
N THR A 227 104.18 3.59 54.26
CA THR A 227 103.27 2.49 53.92
C THR A 227 101.82 2.92 54.16
N ALA A 228 101.50 3.50 55.31
CA ALA A 228 100.15 3.99 55.60
C ALA A 228 99.70 5.10 54.63
N ALA A 229 100.58 6.02 54.25
CA ALA A 229 100.26 7.06 53.26
C ALA A 229 99.97 6.49 51.87
N ASN A 230 100.72 5.46 51.45
CA ASN A 230 100.46 4.76 50.19
C ASN A 230 99.12 4.00 50.24
N GLU A 231 98.83 3.29 51.33
CA GLU A 231 97.54 2.62 51.53
C GLU A 231 96.36 3.61 51.49
N ILE A 232 96.51 4.79 52.10
CA ILE A 232 95.51 5.87 52.01
C ILE A 232 95.36 6.36 50.57
N SER A 233 96.46 6.52 49.83
CA SER A 233 96.42 6.97 48.44
C SER A 233 95.69 5.97 47.54
N GLU A 234 95.95 4.68 47.71
CA GLU A 234 95.25 3.60 46.99
C GLU A 234 93.75 3.56 47.34
N MET A 235 93.39 3.73 48.61
CA MET A 235 91.99 3.84 49.03
C MET A 235 91.29 5.06 48.42
N LEU A 236 91.96 6.20 48.32
CA LEU A 236 91.42 7.42 47.71
C LEU A 236 91.25 7.27 46.19
N GLU A 237 92.22 6.66 45.50
CA GLU A 237 92.13 6.36 44.07
C GLU A 237 90.92 5.44 43.77
N THR A 238 90.77 4.38 44.57
CA THR A 238 89.62 3.47 44.49
C THR A 238 88.31 4.18 44.80
N GLY A 239 88.29 5.04 45.83
CA GLY A 239 87.13 5.86 46.19
C GLY A 239 86.72 6.83 45.08
N LEU A 240 87.69 7.49 44.45
CA LEU A 240 87.48 8.40 43.32
C LEU A 240 86.91 7.65 42.11
N GLY A 241 87.46 6.47 41.80
CA GLY A 241 86.94 5.60 40.74
C GLY A 241 85.49 5.18 41.00
N THR A 242 85.16 4.88 42.24
CA THR A 242 83.79 4.52 42.66
C THR A 242 82.82 5.69 42.50
N VAL A 243 83.20 6.90 42.93
CA VAL A 243 82.36 8.10 42.81
C VAL A 243 82.11 8.46 41.34
N ASN A 244 83.15 8.45 40.50
CA ASN A 244 83.00 8.70 39.05
C ASN A 244 82.02 7.70 38.42
N LYS A 245 82.18 6.42 38.74
CA LYS A 245 81.29 5.37 38.26
C LYS A 245 79.84 5.61 38.68
N ILE A 246 79.60 6.01 39.93
CA ILE A 246 78.25 6.34 40.42
C ILE A 246 77.65 7.48 39.60
N VAL A 247 78.38 8.58 39.38
CA VAL A 247 77.89 9.75 38.63
C VAL A 247 77.59 9.39 37.17
N ASP A 248 78.48 8.64 36.51
CA ASP A 248 78.30 8.23 35.12
C ASP A 248 77.09 7.28 34.97
N GLU A 249 76.97 6.30 35.86
CA GLU A 249 75.87 5.33 35.86
C GLU A 249 74.53 5.98 36.19
N THR A 250 74.46 6.87 37.19
CA THR A 250 73.22 7.59 37.55
C THR A 250 72.79 8.53 36.45
N THR A 251 73.71 9.29 35.86
CA THR A 251 73.40 10.22 34.75
C THR A 251 72.81 9.45 33.56
N THR A 252 73.54 8.45 33.07
CA THR A 252 73.12 7.68 31.89
C THR A 252 71.79 6.94 32.13
N SER A 253 71.63 6.33 33.31
CA SER A 253 70.42 5.58 33.63
C SER A 253 69.20 6.48 33.76
N VAL A 254 69.33 7.62 34.44
CA VAL A 254 68.21 8.53 34.69
C VAL A 254 67.80 9.25 33.42
N GLU A 255 68.73 9.72 32.59
CA GLU A 255 68.42 10.29 31.28
C GLU A 255 67.61 9.32 30.40
N GLY A 256 68.00 8.04 30.39
CA GLY A 256 67.28 6.98 29.69
C GLY A 256 65.86 6.79 30.22
N LEU A 257 65.70 6.69 31.55
CA LEU A 257 64.40 6.51 32.20
C LEU A 257 63.46 7.70 31.98
N VAL A 258 63.95 8.93 32.12
CA VAL A 258 63.16 10.16 31.93
C VAL A 258 62.71 10.29 30.48
N ARG A 259 63.61 10.00 29.52
CA ARG A 259 63.26 9.99 28.09
C ARG A 259 62.17 8.98 27.77
N ASP A 260 62.30 7.75 28.26
CA ASP A 260 61.33 6.68 27.98
C ASP A 260 59.99 6.96 28.66
N ALA A 261 60.01 7.49 29.89
CA ALA A 261 58.81 7.91 30.61
C ALA A 261 58.10 9.07 29.88
N THR A 262 58.84 10.08 29.42
CA THR A 262 58.29 11.21 28.65
C THR A 262 57.60 10.72 27.38
N LYS A 263 58.26 9.83 26.61
CA LYS A 263 57.68 9.23 25.41
C LYS A 263 56.38 8.46 25.69
N ASN A 264 56.34 7.70 26.80
CA ASN A 264 55.14 6.95 27.18
C ASN A 264 53.99 7.87 27.62
N ILE A 265 54.31 8.97 28.31
CA ILE A 265 53.33 10.00 28.70
C ILE A 265 52.75 10.67 27.46
N GLU A 266 53.59 11.13 26.52
CA GLU A 266 53.12 11.77 25.28
C GLU A 266 52.21 10.84 24.47
N LYS A 267 52.56 9.55 24.39
CA LYS A 267 51.69 8.54 23.76
C LYS A 267 50.37 8.40 24.50
N GLY A 268 50.37 8.39 25.83
CA GLY A 268 49.18 8.33 26.67
C GLY A 268 48.28 9.57 26.50
N GLU A 269 48.87 10.76 26.52
CA GLU A 269 48.17 12.04 26.24
C GLU A 269 47.53 12.03 24.85
N GLY A 270 48.23 11.52 23.83
CA GLY A 270 47.66 11.36 22.49
C GLY A 270 46.46 10.40 22.44
N GLN A 271 46.48 9.31 23.22
CA GLN A 271 45.34 8.39 23.33
C GLN A 271 44.14 9.03 24.04
N VAL A 272 44.39 9.83 25.08
CA VAL A 272 43.36 10.60 25.78
C VAL A 272 42.69 11.59 24.83
N GLU A 273 43.48 12.34 24.06
CA GLU A 273 42.95 13.33 23.10
C GLU A 273 42.10 12.66 22.02
N ASN A 274 42.58 11.55 21.43
CA ASN A 274 41.80 10.78 20.46
C ASN A 274 40.49 10.24 21.06
N SER A 275 40.49 9.88 22.34
CA SER A 275 39.29 9.38 23.02
C SER A 275 38.28 10.51 23.26
N LEU A 276 38.74 11.71 23.60
CA LEU A 276 37.89 12.90 23.71
C LEU A 276 37.24 13.27 22.38
N ILE A 277 37.99 13.23 21.27
CA ILE A 277 37.43 13.45 19.93
C ILE A 277 36.35 12.41 19.60
N ALA A 278 36.62 11.13 19.88
CA ALA A 278 35.64 10.06 19.65
C ALA A 278 34.37 10.23 20.49
N PHE A 279 34.47 10.70 21.73
CA PHE A 279 33.31 10.98 22.57
C PHE A 279 32.48 12.18 22.08
N ASP A 280 33.13 13.21 21.52
CA ASP A 280 32.42 14.32 20.88
C ASP A 280 31.66 13.85 19.63
N GLU A 281 32.28 13.02 18.79
CA GLU A 281 31.62 12.40 17.64
C GLU A 281 30.42 11.54 18.05
N ILE A 282 30.56 10.72 19.10
CA ILE A 282 29.43 9.93 19.63
C ILE A 282 28.31 10.85 20.10
N SER A 283 28.63 11.94 20.82
CA SER A 283 27.62 12.90 21.30
C SER A 283 26.84 13.53 20.13
N ASN A 284 27.54 13.93 19.07
CA ASN A 284 26.92 14.48 17.86
C ASN A 284 26.03 13.44 17.14
N ARG A 285 26.45 12.17 17.09
CA ARG A 285 25.65 11.08 16.51
C ARG A 285 24.41 10.79 17.35
N VAL A 286 24.52 10.79 18.68
CA VAL A 286 23.38 10.63 19.59
C VAL A 286 22.36 11.75 19.37
N ALA A 287 22.79 13.01 19.24
CA ALA A 287 21.89 14.12 18.94
C ALA A 287 21.12 13.91 17.63
N THR A 288 21.81 13.45 16.58
CA THR A 288 21.17 13.12 15.30
C THR A 288 20.13 12.00 15.44
N VAL A 289 20.41 10.98 16.25
CA VAL A 289 19.45 9.88 16.52
C VAL A 289 18.25 10.41 17.30
N THR A 290 18.44 11.29 18.28
CA THR A 290 17.36 11.94 19.03
C THR A 290 16.43 12.74 18.10
N ASP A 291 16.98 13.49 17.15
CA ASP A 291 16.18 14.22 16.15
C ASP A 291 15.32 13.25 15.31
N LYS A 292 15.90 12.12 14.88
CA LYS A 292 15.18 11.10 14.11
C LYS A 292 14.09 10.41 14.92
N ILE A 293 14.33 10.14 16.21
CA ILE A 293 13.29 9.63 17.11
C ILE A 293 12.13 10.63 17.21
N SER A 294 12.42 11.94 17.28
CA SER A 294 11.38 12.97 17.28
C SER A 294 10.58 13.00 15.98
N GLU A 295 11.23 12.86 14.82
CA GLU A 295 10.54 12.76 13.53
C GLU A 295 9.62 11.54 13.47
N ILE A 296 10.08 10.36 13.93
CA ILE A 296 9.28 9.13 13.96
C ILE A 296 8.09 9.27 14.92
N SER A 297 8.28 9.92 16.06
CA SER A 297 7.20 10.16 17.03
C SER A 297 6.09 11.03 16.43
N ASN A 298 6.48 12.10 15.73
CA ASN A 298 5.55 12.98 15.01
C ASN A 298 4.80 12.23 13.90
N ALA A 299 5.52 11.48 13.06
CA ALA A 299 4.93 10.67 11.99
C ALA A 299 3.97 9.61 12.54
N SER A 300 4.32 8.96 13.66
CA SER A 300 3.45 7.98 14.33
C SER A 300 2.18 8.63 14.88
N ASN A 301 2.26 9.87 15.36
CA ASN A 301 1.10 10.62 15.80
C ASN A 301 0.17 10.99 14.62
N GLU A 302 0.73 11.41 13.50
CA GLU A 302 -0.03 11.66 12.26
C GLU A 302 -0.68 10.38 11.72
N GLN A 303 0.05 9.27 11.70
CA GLN A 303 -0.50 7.97 11.32
C GLN A 303 -1.67 7.55 12.22
N SER A 304 -1.56 7.78 13.54
CA SER A 304 -2.66 7.50 14.47
C SER A 304 -3.92 8.28 14.11
N ILE A 305 -3.79 9.56 13.78
CA ILE A 305 -4.91 10.39 13.31
C ILE A 305 -5.45 9.84 11.97
N GLY A 306 -4.58 9.50 11.03
CA GLY A 306 -4.96 8.92 9.74
C GLY A 306 -5.76 7.63 9.88
N VAL A 307 -5.33 6.73 10.76
CA VAL A 307 -6.04 5.48 11.07
C VAL A 307 -7.42 5.75 11.65
N GLN A 308 -7.56 6.76 12.52
CA GLN A 308 -8.87 7.14 13.07
C GLN A 308 -9.82 7.65 11.97
N GLU A 309 -9.34 8.45 11.03
CA GLU A 309 -10.16 8.93 9.90
C GLU A 309 -10.53 7.78 8.95
N ILE A 310 -9.61 6.86 8.66
CA ILE A 310 -9.92 5.67 7.86
C ILE A 310 -10.97 4.80 8.57
N SER A 311 -10.84 4.60 9.88
CA SER A 311 -11.84 3.87 10.67
C SER A 311 -13.23 4.50 10.57
N LYS A 312 -13.34 5.84 10.59
CA LYS A 312 -14.62 6.54 10.35
C LYS A 312 -15.15 6.28 8.94
N ALA A 313 -14.29 6.35 7.92
CA ALA A 313 -14.69 6.09 6.54
C ALA A 313 -15.18 4.64 6.32
N ILE A 314 -14.54 3.65 6.94
CA ILE A 314 -14.97 2.25 6.89
C ILE A 314 -16.36 2.08 7.53
N ASN A 315 -16.61 2.73 8.68
CA ASN A 315 -17.93 2.71 9.29
C ASN A 315 -19.01 3.32 8.38
N MET A 316 -18.69 4.36 7.62
CA MET A 316 -19.61 4.93 6.62
C MET A 316 -19.84 3.98 5.44
N LEU A 317 -18.80 3.27 4.97
CA LEU A 317 -18.93 2.26 3.93
C LEU A 317 -19.81 1.09 4.38
N GLU A 318 -19.67 0.64 5.63
CA GLU A 318 -20.51 -0.40 6.21
C GLU A 318 -21.98 0.04 6.25
N GLN A 319 -22.27 1.27 6.66
CA GLN A 319 -23.64 1.83 6.62
C GLN A 319 -24.19 1.89 5.19
N ASN A 320 -23.37 2.29 4.21
CA ASN A 320 -23.79 2.32 2.81
C ASN A 320 -24.04 0.91 2.28
N ASN A 321 -23.21 -0.05 2.65
CA ASN A 321 -23.36 -1.44 2.25
C ASN A 321 -24.66 -2.06 2.80
N GLN A 322 -24.96 -1.82 4.08
CA GLN A 322 -26.25 -2.21 4.67
C GLN A 322 -27.44 -1.59 3.95
N ARG A 323 -27.31 -0.32 3.52
CA ARG A 323 -28.34 0.35 2.72
C ARG A 323 -28.49 -0.28 1.34
N SER A 324 -27.39 -0.65 0.67
CA SER A 324 -27.42 -1.37 -0.61
C SER A 324 -28.17 -2.68 -0.49
N THR A 325 -27.89 -3.49 0.54
CA THR A 325 -28.62 -4.74 0.81
C THR A 325 -30.10 -4.51 1.06
N LEU A 326 -30.46 -3.47 1.82
CA LEU A 326 -31.86 -3.12 2.06
C LEU A 326 -32.59 -2.71 0.77
N VAL A 327 -31.98 -1.84 -0.04
CA VAL A 327 -32.56 -1.36 -1.30
C VAL A 327 -32.69 -2.51 -2.30
N ALA A 328 -31.68 -3.37 -2.40
CA ALA A 328 -31.71 -4.58 -3.23
C ALA A 328 -32.88 -5.48 -2.83
N LYS A 329 -33.02 -5.77 -1.53
CA LYS A 329 -34.13 -6.60 -1.03
C LYS A 329 -35.50 -5.99 -1.34
N GLN A 330 -35.68 -4.69 -1.11
CA GLN A 330 -36.93 -3.99 -1.42
C GLN A 330 -37.25 -4.02 -2.91
N ALA A 331 -36.27 -3.77 -3.77
CA ALA A 331 -36.44 -3.80 -5.22
C ALA A 331 -36.80 -5.21 -5.73
N PHE A 332 -36.18 -6.25 -5.15
CA PHE A 332 -36.54 -7.64 -5.42
C PHE A 332 -37.99 -7.96 -5.02
N GLU A 333 -38.40 -7.59 -3.79
CA GLU A 333 -39.77 -7.81 -3.30
C GLU A 333 -40.82 -7.08 -4.16
N ILE A 334 -40.57 -5.82 -4.52
CA ILE A 334 -41.43 -5.04 -5.43
C ILE A 334 -41.53 -5.72 -6.79
N SER A 335 -40.41 -6.21 -7.33
CA SER A 335 -40.39 -6.92 -8.61
C SER A 335 -41.22 -8.21 -8.57
N VAL A 336 -41.16 -8.97 -7.49
CA VAL A 336 -41.97 -10.19 -7.33
C VAL A 336 -43.45 -9.83 -7.31
N SER A 337 -43.85 -8.84 -6.52
CA SER A 337 -45.24 -8.36 -6.44
C SER A 337 -45.74 -7.81 -7.78
N LEU A 338 -44.92 -7.05 -8.53
CA LEU A 338 -45.26 -6.59 -9.86
C LEU A 338 -45.50 -7.75 -10.84
N ASN A 339 -44.73 -8.83 -10.74
CA ASN A 339 -44.91 -9.99 -11.60
C ASN A 339 -46.21 -10.73 -11.28
N GLU A 340 -46.62 -10.79 -10.01
CA GLU A 340 -47.92 -11.31 -9.59
C GLU A 340 -49.06 -10.49 -10.20
N GLU A 341 -49.01 -9.17 -10.11
CA GLU A 341 -49.98 -8.24 -10.73
C GLU A 341 -50.05 -8.42 -12.25
N PHE A 342 -48.91 -8.60 -12.94
CA PHE A 342 -48.90 -8.85 -14.38
C PHE A 342 -49.52 -10.20 -14.76
N ASN A 343 -49.33 -11.24 -13.94
CA ASN A 343 -49.95 -12.54 -14.15
C ASN A 343 -51.48 -12.49 -13.96
N GLU A 344 -51.96 -11.76 -12.95
CA GLU A 344 -53.39 -11.53 -12.73
C GLU A 344 -54.00 -10.78 -13.92
N LEU A 345 -53.34 -9.71 -14.35
CA LEU A 345 -53.77 -8.91 -15.48
C LEU A 345 -53.76 -9.72 -16.80
N GLU A 346 -52.81 -10.63 -17.00
CA GLU A 346 -52.80 -11.58 -18.11
C GLU A 346 -54.00 -12.55 -18.08
N SER A 347 -54.38 -13.02 -16.89
CA SER A 347 -55.58 -13.85 -16.70
C SER A 347 -56.85 -13.08 -17.08
N GLU A 348 -56.97 -11.82 -16.65
CA GLU A 348 -58.09 -10.94 -17.01
C GLU A 348 -58.15 -10.69 -18.52
N PHE A 349 -57.01 -10.39 -19.17
CA PHE A 349 -56.93 -10.24 -20.62
C PHE A 349 -57.45 -11.49 -21.34
N THR A 350 -57.01 -12.67 -20.89
CA THR A 350 -57.41 -13.94 -21.50
C THR A 350 -58.92 -14.18 -21.33
N SER A 351 -59.47 -13.84 -20.16
CA SER A 351 -60.91 -13.93 -19.89
C SER A 351 -61.75 -13.00 -20.77
N ILE A 352 -61.37 -11.72 -20.86
CA ILE A 352 -62.04 -10.73 -21.73
C ILE A 352 -61.93 -11.15 -23.20
N PHE A 353 -60.75 -11.60 -23.62
CA PHE A 353 -60.51 -12.07 -24.97
C PHE A 353 -61.43 -13.25 -25.34
N ASN A 354 -61.51 -14.26 -24.48
CA ASN A 354 -62.37 -15.43 -24.65
C ASN A 354 -63.87 -15.08 -24.59
N THR A 355 -64.25 -13.96 -23.97
CA THR A 355 -65.64 -13.48 -23.92
C THR A 355 -66.02 -12.76 -25.22
N ILE A 356 -65.07 -12.04 -25.83
CA ILE A 356 -65.29 -11.30 -27.08
C ILE A 356 -65.25 -12.22 -28.30
N TYR A 357 -64.52 -13.34 -28.26
CA TYR A 357 -64.37 -14.29 -29.37
C TYR A 357 -64.76 -15.74 -29.02
N LYS A 358 -65.44 -16.45 -29.96
CA LYS A 358 -65.76 -17.88 -29.82
C LYS A 358 -64.49 -18.72 -29.70
N LYS A 359 -64.56 -19.73 -28.82
CA LYS A 359 -63.59 -20.82 -28.62
C LYS A 359 -63.03 -21.33 -29.96
N GLY A 360 -61.76 -21.01 -30.27
CA GLY A 360 -61.04 -21.59 -31.41
C GLY A 360 -60.24 -20.62 -32.29
N GLU A 361 -60.43 -19.31 -32.20
CA GLU A 361 -59.57 -18.33 -32.90
C GLU A 361 -58.45 -17.85 -31.96
N THR A 362 -57.30 -18.53 -32.02
CA THR A 362 -56.07 -17.97 -31.44
C THR A 362 -55.61 -16.81 -32.32
N PRO A 363 -55.33 -15.63 -31.73
CA PRO A 363 -54.82 -14.51 -32.51
C PRO A 363 -53.48 -14.93 -33.12
N LYS A 364 -53.30 -14.69 -34.42
CA LYS A 364 -51.96 -14.68 -35.01
C LYS A 364 -51.17 -13.61 -34.27
N ILE A 365 -50.27 -14.05 -33.40
CA ILE A 365 -49.34 -13.15 -32.72
C ILE A 365 -48.40 -12.66 -33.82
N ASP A 366 -48.50 -11.38 -34.15
CA ASP A 366 -47.55 -10.71 -35.04
C ASP A 366 -46.48 -10.06 -34.17
N LEU A 367 -45.42 -10.81 -33.87
CA LEU A 367 -44.22 -10.31 -33.20
C LEU A 367 -43.56 -9.31 -34.15
N LYS A 368 -43.36 -8.08 -33.68
CA LYS A 368 -42.78 -7.01 -34.50
C LYS A 368 -41.27 -7.12 -34.58
N ALA A 369 -40.75 -6.90 -35.78
CA ALA A 369 -39.31 -6.69 -35.99
C ALA A 369 -38.82 -5.47 -35.19
N PHE A 370 -37.53 -5.52 -34.85
CA PHE A 370 -36.78 -4.48 -34.18
C PHE A 370 -36.12 -3.57 -35.21
N ASP A 371 -36.39 -2.27 -35.12
CA ASP A 371 -35.78 -1.26 -35.98
C ASP A 371 -34.50 -0.72 -35.32
N TRP A 372 -33.42 -0.62 -36.10
CA TRP A 372 -32.22 0.11 -35.67
C TRP A 372 -32.56 1.58 -35.38
N ASN A 373 -31.93 2.13 -34.35
CA ASN A 373 -32.02 3.54 -34.00
C ASN A 373 -30.62 4.09 -33.77
N ASP A 374 -30.33 5.29 -34.29
CA ASP A 374 -29.02 5.95 -34.14
C ASP A 374 -28.61 6.17 -32.67
N LYS A 375 -29.56 6.09 -31.73
CA LYS A 375 -29.26 6.10 -30.29
C LYS A 375 -28.40 4.92 -29.83
N PHE A 376 -28.37 3.81 -30.58
CA PHE A 376 -27.57 2.63 -30.27
C PHE A 376 -26.12 2.74 -30.76
N LEU A 377 -25.75 3.83 -31.45
CA LEU A 377 -24.40 4.00 -31.95
C LEU A 377 -23.39 4.18 -30.80
N LEU A 378 -22.52 3.19 -30.66
CA LEU A 378 -21.36 3.24 -29.78
C LEU A 378 -20.23 4.09 -30.37
N LYS A 379 -20.23 4.36 -31.68
CA LYS A 379 -19.09 4.98 -32.40
C LYS A 379 -17.83 4.11 -32.33
N VAL A 380 -18.02 2.81 -32.27
CA VAL A 380 -16.98 1.80 -32.43
C VAL A 380 -17.38 0.99 -33.66
N ASP A 381 -16.83 1.34 -34.82
CA ASP A 381 -17.34 0.91 -36.13
C ASP A 381 -17.58 -0.61 -36.23
N LYS A 382 -16.66 -1.41 -35.68
CA LYS A 382 -16.82 -2.88 -35.64
C LYS A 382 -18.03 -3.31 -34.81
N MET A 383 -18.19 -2.78 -33.59
CA MET A 383 -19.28 -3.14 -32.68
C MET A 383 -20.64 -2.65 -33.20
N ASP A 384 -20.68 -1.44 -33.77
CA ASP A 384 -21.90 -0.91 -34.38
C ASP A 384 -22.40 -1.78 -35.56
N GLU A 385 -21.49 -2.33 -36.36
CA GLU A 385 -21.84 -3.27 -37.44
C GLU A 385 -22.30 -4.63 -36.88
N GLU A 386 -21.64 -5.14 -35.85
CA GLU A 386 -22.03 -6.40 -35.21
C GLU A 386 -23.41 -6.30 -34.52
N HIS A 387 -23.72 -5.18 -33.88
CA HIS A 387 -25.03 -4.91 -33.29
C HIS A 387 -26.14 -4.87 -34.35
N LYS A 388 -25.88 -4.29 -35.52
CA LYS A 388 -26.83 -4.32 -36.66
C LYS A 388 -27.06 -5.76 -37.15
N ILE A 389 -26.01 -6.59 -37.19
CA ILE A 389 -26.13 -8.00 -37.58
C ILE A 389 -26.93 -8.78 -36.53
N LEU A 390 -26.70 -8.54 -35.23
CA LEU A 390 -27.48 -9.11 -34.13
C LEU A 390 -28.96 -8.79 -34.27
N ILE A 391 -29.31 -7.52 -34.51
CA ILE A 391 -30.71 -7.12 -34.76
C ILE A 391 -31.29 -7.82 -35.98
N GLY A 392 -30.50 -7.95 -37.06
CA GLY A 392 -30.91 -8.69 -38.25
C GLY A 392 -31.25 -10.15 -37.94
N LYS A 393 -30.44 -10.81 -37.11
CA LYS A 393 -30.65 -12.20 -36.65
C LYS A 393 -31.86 -12.31 -35.72
N ILE A 394 -32.02 -11.38 -34.78
CA ILE A 394 -33.23 -11.26 -33.94
C ILE A 394 -34.47 -11.13 -34.82
N ASN A 395 -34.43 -10.28 -35.85
CA ASN A 395 -35.56 -10.08 -36.75
C ASN A 395 -35.90 -11.33 -37.56
N LYS A 396 -34.89 -12.07 -38.05
CA LYS A 396 -35.11 -13.38 -38.71
C LYS A 396 -35.77 -14.37 -37.75
N LEU A 397 -35.30 -14.44 -36.52
CA LEU A 397 -35.88 -15.29 -35.49
C LEU A 397 -37.32 -14.89 -35.18
N VAL A 398 -37.60 -13.60 -34.98
CA VAL A 398 -38.94 -13.04 -34.78
C VAL A 398 -39.90 -13.41 -35.92
N VAL A 399 -39.45 -13.29 -37.18
CA VAL A 399 -40.23 -13.70 -38.35
C VAL A 399 -40.55 -15.20 -38.31
N SER A 400 -39.57 -16.04 -37.97
CA SER A 400 -39.80 -17.48 -37.86
C SER A 400 -40.75 -17.84 -36.71
N LEU A 401 -40.69 -17.11 -35.58
CA LEU A 401 -41.58 -17.30 -34.44
C LEU A 401 -43.06 -17.02 -34.77
N ASN A 402 -43.34 -16.18 -35.78
CA ASN A 402 -44.69 -15.82 -36.23
C ASN A 402 -45.39 -16.87 -37.11
N GLY A 403 -44.70 -17.91 -37.59
CA GLY A 403 -45.37 -18.94 -38.39
C GLY A 403 -44.51 -19.96 -39.15
N ALA A 404 -43.20 -20.03 -38.91
CA ALA A 404 -42.33 -21.01 -39.54
C ALA A 404 -42.42 -22.41 -38.89
N GLN A 405 -41.81 -23.41 -39.54
CA GLN A 405 -41.67 -24.75 -38.96
C GLN A 405 -40.69 -24.75 -37.78
N GLN A 406 -40.86 -25.69 -36.84
CA GLN A 406 -40.04 -25.80 -35.62
C GLN A 406 -38.53 -25.81 -35.91
N SER A 407 -38.11 -26.57 -36.93
CA SER A 407 -36.71 -26.66 -37.35
C SER A 407 -36.13 -25.31 -37.83
N GLU A 408 -36.94 -24.45 -38.43
CA GLU A 408 -36.52 -23.12 -38.87
C GLU A 408 -36.37 -22.17 -37.68
N MET A 409 -37.26 -22.26 -36.68
CA MET A 409 -37.15 -21.50 -35.43
C MET A 409 -35.89 -21.89 -34.65
N GLU A 410 -35.62 -23.20 -34.52
CA GLU A 410 -34.43 -23.73 -33.84
C GLU A 410 -33.14 -23.30 -34.56
N ASN A 411 -33.09 -23.41 -35.89
CA ASN A 411 -31.93 -22.98 -36.67
C ASN A 411 -31.66 -21.47 -36.54
N ASN A 412 -32.70 -20.64 -36.61
CA ASN A 412 -32.55 -19.19 -36.43
C ASN A 412 -32.16 -18.82 -34.99
N PHE A 413 -32.59 -19.61 -33.99
CA PHE A 413 -32.19 -19.42 -32.60
C PHE A 413 -30.72 -19.74 -32.40
N ILE A 414 -30.25 -20.89 -32.93
CA ILE A 414 -28.84 -21.29 -32.90
C ILE A 414 -27.99 -20.22 -33.59
N ASP A 415 -28.41 -19.75 -34.78
CA ASP A 415 -27.70 -18.72 -35.55
C ASP A 415 -27.60 -17.37 -34.82
N LEU A 416 -28.60 -17.03 -33.99
CA LEU A 416 -28.54 -15.87 -33.11
C LEU A 416 -27.58 -16.11 -31.94
N ARG A 417 -27.74 -17.22 -31.21
CA ARG A 417 -26.91 -17.57 -30.05
C ARG A 417 -25.43 -17.62 -30.41
N ASP A 418 -25.07 -18.33 -31.47
CA ASP A 418 -23.68 -18.51 -31.88
C ASP A 418 -23.04 -17.17 -32.27
N TYR A 419 -23.83 -16.28 -32.88
CA TYR A 419 -23.37 -14.93 -33.19
C TYR A 419 -23.27 -14.04 -31.95
N THR A 420 -24.17 -14.16 -30.98
CA THR A 420 -24.07 -13.46 -29.69
C THR A 420 -22.79 -13.86 -28.95
N VAL A 421 -22.44 -15.15 -28.93
CA VAL A 421 -21.19 -15.64 -28.33
C VAL A 421 -19.97 -15.07 -29.05
N LEU A 422 -19.99 -15.05 -30.39
CA LEU A 422 -18.91 -14.46 -31.19
C LEU A 422 -18.74 -12.97 -30.87
N HIS A 423 -19.85 -12.21 -30.90
CA HIS A 423 -19.87 -10.79 -30.62
C HIS A 423 -19.30 -10.48 -29.22
N PHE A 424 -19.70 -11.23 -28.19
CA PHE A 424 -19.15 -11.05 -26.84
C PHE A 424 -17.66 -11.33 -26.78
N SER A 425 -17.17 -12.33 -27.51
CA SER A 425 -15.73 -12.57 -27.62
C SER A 425 -15.01 -11.39 -28.28
N ASP A 426 -15.59 -10.82 -29.34
CA ASP A 426 -15.04 -9.66 -30.05
C ASP A 426 -15.02 -8.40 -29.17
N GLU A 427 -16.07 -8.16 -28.38
CA GLU A 427 -16.14 -7.08 -27.39
C GLU A 427 -15.12 -7.27 -26.26
N GLU A 428 -14.99 -8.49 -25.75
CA GLU A 428 -14.02 -8.81 -24.69
C GLU A 428 -12.59 -8.63 -25.16
N ASP A 429 -12.27 -9.03 -26.39
CA ASP A 429 -10.96 -8.80 -26.99
C ASP A 429 -10.70 -7.30 -27.22
N PHE A 430 -11.72 -6.54 -27.62
CA PHE A 430 -11.63 -5.09 -27.72
C PHE A 430 -11.39 -4.45 -26.34
N MET A 431 -12.17 -4.81 -25.32
CA MET A 431 -12.01 -4.32 -23.95
C MET A 431 -10.62 -4.61 -23.39
N ARG A 432 -10.07 -5.81 -23.63
CA ARG A 432 -8.68 -6.15 -23.27
C ARG A 432 -7.68 -5.29 -24.02
N SER A 433 -7.90 -5.04 -25.31
CA SER A 433 -6.99 -4.22 -26.13
C SER A 433 -6.88 -2.78 -25.66
N ILE A 434 -7.96 -2.23 -25.10
CA ILE A 434 -8.00 -0.87 -24.53
C ILE A 434 -7.68 -0.84 -23.03
N GLN A 435 -7.44 -1.99 -22.39
CA GLN A 435 -7.25 -2.09 -20.93
C GLN A 435 -8.45 -1.54 -20.13
N TYR A 436 -9.66 -1.91 -20.54
CA TYR A 436 -10.87 -1.49 -19.87
C TYR A 436 -10.89 -1.99 -18.41
N PRO A 437 -11.00 -1.09 -17.40
CA PRO A 437 -10.84 -1.45 -15.99
C PRO A 437 -11.94 -2.36 -15.46
N ASP A 438 -13.17 -2.22 -15.98
CA ASP A 438 -14.33 -2.99 -15.53
C ASP A 438 -14.57 -4.25 -16.39
N PHE A 439 -13.52 -4.76 -17.05
CA PHE A 439 -13.59 -5.95 -17.92
C PHE A 439 -14.24 -7.15 -17.26
N GLU A 440 -13.81 -7.51 -16.03
CA GLU A 440 -14.31 -8.70 -15.34
C GLU A 440 -15.79 -8.57 -15.00
N ALA A 441 -16.21 -7.40 -14.52
CA ALA A 441 -17.62 -7.12 -14.24
C ALA A 441 -18.47 -7.16 -15.52
N HIS A 442 -17.95 -6.63 -16.62
CA HIS A 442 -18.62 -6.67 -17.92
C HIS A 442 -18.74 -8.09 -18.46
N SER A 443 -17.65 -8.87 -18.47
CA SER A 443 -17.67 -10.27 -18.91
C SER A 443 -18.65 -11.12 -18.09
N LYS A 444 -18.81 -10.81 -16.78
CA LYS A 444 -19.83 -11.46 -15.96
C LYS A 444 -21.26 -11.18 -16.42
N ILE A 445 -21.54 -10.00 -16.99
CA ILE A 445 -22.84 -9.69 -17.60
C ILE A 445 -23.07 -10.57 -18.82
N HIS A 446 -22.04 -10.79 -19.66
CA HIS A 446 -22.12 -11.71 -20.80
C HIS A 446 -22.44 -13.14 -20.36
N GLU A 447 -21.72 -13.67 -19.37
CA GLU A 447 -21.95 -15.02 -18.82
C GLU A 447 -23.40 -15.19 -18.34
N ASN A 448 -23.87 -14.22 -17.54
CA ASN A 448 -25.23 -14.25 -16.98
C ASN A 448 -26.29 -14.21 -18.10
N MET A 449 -26.04 -13.45 -19.15
CA MET A 449 -26.97 -13.32 -20.26
C MET A 449 -26.99 -14.56 -21.15
N LEU A 450 -25.84 -15.17 -21.42
CA LEU A 450 -25.75 -16.46 -22.12
C LEU A 450 -26.44 -17.58 -21.33
N ALA A 451 -26.33 -17.56 -20.01
CA ALA A 451 -27.07 -18.49 -19.14
C ALA A 451 -28.59 -18.32 -19.29
N GLN A 452 -29.09 -17.07 -19.33
CA GLN A 452 -30.52 -16.80 -19.59
C GLN A 452 -30.94 -17.24 -20.99
N PHE A 453 -30.12 -16.99 -22.01
CA PHE A 453 -30.34 -17.50 -23.38
C PHE A 453 -30.51 -19.03 -23.39
N GLY A 454 -29.68 -19.76 -22.63
CA GLY A 454 -29.78 -21.21 -22.48
C GLY A 454 -31.11 -21.68 -21.88
N THR A 455 -31.73 -20.90 -20.98
CA THR A 455 -33.06 -21.24 -20.45
C THR A 455 -34.16 -21.15 -21.52
N TYR A 456 -34.11 -20.12 -22.37
CA TYR A 456 -35.04 -19.97 -23.49
C TYR A 456 -34.77 -20.97 -24.61
N GLU A 457 -33.51 -21.33 -24.83
CA GLU A 457 -33.14 -22.41 -25.75
C GLU A 457 -33.84 -23.71 -25.34
N LYS A 458 -33.67 -24.12 -24.08
CA LYS A 458 -34.33 -25.32 -23.56
C LYS A 458 -35.85 -25.26 -23.76
N ALA A 459 -36.48 -24.14 -23.43
CA ALA A 459 -37.93 -23.97 -23.61
C ALA A 459 -38.36 -24.02 -25.10
N LEU A 460 -37.54 -23.52 -26.03
CA LEU A 460 -37.82 -23.59 -27.47
C LEU A 460 -37.82 -25.03 -27.97
N PHE A 461 -36.79 -25.81 -27.61
CA PHE A 461 -36.63 -27.19 -28.06
C PHE A 461 -37.65 -28.14 -27.40
N GLU A 462 -38.11 -27.82 -26.19
CA GLU A 462 -39.20 -28.54 -25.51
C GLU A 462 -40.60 -28.14 -26.02
N GLY A 463 -40.69 -27.12 -26.91
CA GLY A 463 -41.95 -26.61 -27.43
C GLY A 463 -42.79 -25.83 -26.41
N SER A 464 -42.19 -25.45 -25.27
CA SER A 464 -42.84 -24.73 -24.16
C SER A 464 -42.54 -23.22 -24.16
N LEU A 465 -41.78 -22.73 -25.14
CA LEU A 465 -41.35 -21.32 -25.21
C LEU A 465 -42.54 -20.35 -25.23
N ASN A 466 -42.56 -19.46 -24.24
CA ASN A 466 -43.36 -18.24 -24.33
C ASN A 466 -42.68 -17.25 -25.30
N LYS A 467 -43.07 -17.33 -26.57
CA LYS A 467 -42.49 -16.54 -27.67
C LYS A 467 -42.51 -15.03 -27.41
N LYS A 468 -43.58 -14.51 -26.78
CA LYS A 468 -43.71 -13.07 -26.48
C LYS A 468 -42.74 -12.64 -25.40
N LYS A 469 -42.66 -13.40 -24.30
CA LYS A 469 -41.72 -13.14 -23.21
C LYS A 469 -40.28 -13.18 -23.71
N PHE A 470 -39.97 -14.15 -24.56
CA PHE A 470 -38.64 -14.26 -25.17
C PHE A 470 -38.29 -13.07 -26.09
N VAL A 471 -39.20 -12.65 -26.98
CA VAL A 471 -38.95 -11.47 -27.83
C VAL A 471 -38.85 -10.18 -27.01
N ALA A 472 -39.64 -10.05 -25.95
CA ALA A 472 -39.52 -8.93 -25.01
C ALA A 472 -38.16 -8.93 -24.29
N PHE A 473 -37.69 -10.11 -23.86
CA PHE A 473 -36.35 -10.30 -23.31
C PHE A 473 -35.25 -9.89 -24.30
N LEU A 474 -35.28 -10.40 -25.55
CA LEU A 474 -34.30 -10.02 -26.59
C LEU A 474 -34.27 -8.51 -26.82
N LYS A 475 -35.45 -7.89 -26.86
CA LYS A 475 -35.59 -6.45 -27.07
C LYS A 475 -35.04 -5.63 -25.91
N ASN A 476 -35.38 -6.01 -24.68
CA ASN A 476 -34.92 -5.32 -23.49
C ASN A 476 -33.41 -5.51 -23.29
N TRP A 477 -32.91 -6.73 -23.50
CA TRP A 477 -31.49 -7.04 -23.46
C TRP A 477 -30.74 -6.12 -24.42
N LEU A 478 -31.07 -6.15 -25.71
CA LEU A 478 -30.34 -5.39 -26.72
C LEU A 478 -30.30 -3.89 -26.41
N VAL A 479 -31.39 -3.33 -25.90
CA VAL A 479 -31.44 -1.92 -25.51
C VAL A 479 -30.63 -1.65 -24.24
N SER A 480 -30.78 -2.48 -23.20
CA SER A 480 -30.13 -2.27 -21.91
C SER A 480 -28.62 -2.56 -21.93
N HIS A 481 -28.19 -3.49 -22.77
CA HIS A 481 -26.80 -3.89 -22.92
C HIS A 481 -26.04 -2.85 -23.75
N ILE A 482 -26.52 -2.54 -24.96
CA ILE A 482 -25.86 -1.54 -25.82
C ILE A 482 -25.81 -0.16 -25.14
N LEU A 483 -26.93 0.32 -24.59
CA LEU A 483 -26.97 1.66 -24.00
C LEU A 483 -26.39 1.74 -22.59
N GLY A 484 -26.47 0.65 -21.83
CA GLY A 484 -26.13 0.65 -20.40
C GLY A 484 -24.75 0.09 -20.10
N VAL A 485 -24.26 -0.85 -20.90
CA VAL A 485 -23.09 -1.67 -20.62
C VAL A 485 -22.00 -1.41 -21.66
N ASP A 486 -22.33 -1.54 -22.95
CA ASP A 486 -21.34 -1.42 -24.04
C ASP A 486 -20.89 0.04 -24.24
N MET A 487 -21.81 0.98 -23.99
CA MET A 487 -21.50 2.41 -23.98
C MET A 487 -20.38 2.77 -23.01
N GLN A 488 -20.20 2.02 -21.91
CA GLN A 488 -19.19 2.32 -20.90
C GLN A 488 -17.78 2.07 -21.43
N TYR A 489 -17.51 0.93 -22.07
CA TYR A 489 -16.20 0.69 -22.69
C TYR A 489 -16.00 1.58 -23.91
N ALA A 490 -17.08 1.93 -24.63
CA ALA A 490 -17.01 2.81 -25.78
C ALA A 490 -16.63 4.25 -25.36
N ASP A 491 -17.21 4.76 -24.27
CA ASP A 491 -16.84 6.04 -23.67
C ASP A 491 -15.39 6.02 -23.18
N PHE A 492 -14.98 4.94 -22.50
CA PHE A 492 -13.61 4.77 -22.04
C PHE A 492 -12.60 4.79 -23.20
N SER A 493 -12.91 4.07 -24.29
CA SER A 493 -12.08 4.04 -25.51
C SER A 493 -12.02 5.38 -26.26
N ARG A 494 -12.94 6.31 -26.02
CA ARG A 494 -12.89 7.65 -26.62
C ARG A 494 -12.06 8.64 -25.80
N GLN A 495 -11.95 8.39 -24.50
CA GLN A 495 -11.27 9.27 -23.55
C GLN A 495 -9.78 8.96 -23.45
N ASN A 496 -9.36 7.77 -23.89
CA ASN A 496 -7.99 7.27 -23.92
C ASN A 496 -7.62 6.85 -25.35
#